data_AF-A0A356MIU1-F1
#
_entry.id   AF-A0A356MIU1-F1
#
_cell.length_a   1.000
_cell.length_b   1.000
_cell.length_c   1.000
_cell.angle_alpha   90.00
_cell.angle_beta   90.00
_cell.angle_gamma   90.00
#
_symmetry.space_group_name_H-M   'P 1'
#
loop_
_entity.id
_entity.type
_entity.pdbx_description
1 polymer ?
#
loop_
_entity_poly.entity_id
_entity_poly.type
_entity_poly.pdbx_seq_one_letter_code
_entity_poly.pdbx_strand_id
1 'polypeptide(L)'
;MKVKNQKESKRSEFRKNKITEHPAYIFAKIGNKYKYIGLTHADITDGVRNIKLDKNPNPTDKSTAYAKPKTDKARTNDFKQKEKTWKFSKSDKEKINKIIKK
;
A
#
# COMPACT_ATOMS: atom_id res chain seq x y z
N MET A 1 -27.49 -3.57 17.32
CA MET A 1 -26.52 -4.49 16.68
C MET A 1 -25.16 -4.30 17.34
N LYS A 2 -24.57 -5.34 17.94
CA LYS A 2 -23.24 -5.26 18.55
C LYS A 2 -22.20 -5.03 17.45
N VAL A 3 -21.62 -3.83 17.37
CA VAL A 3 -20.43 -3.57 16.55
C VAL A 3 -19.33 -4.46 17.13
N LYS A 4 -19.07 -5.62 16.50
CA LYS A 4 -17.93 -6.46 16.90
C LYS A 4 -16.70 -5.57 16.83
N ASN A 5 -16.00 -5.40 17.95
CA ASN A 5 -14.75 -4.67 18.03
C ASN A 5 -13.74 -5.39 17.11
N GLN A 6 -13.66 -4.98 15.84
CA GLN A 6 -12.81 -5.64 14.85
C GLN A 6 -11.37 -5.30 15.18
N LYS A 7 -10.66 -6.24 15.83
CA LYS A 7 -9.26 -6.09 16.20
C LYS A 7 -8.40 -5.84 14.95
N GLU A 8 -7.64 -4.76 14.96
CA GLU A 8 -6.69 -4.45 13.91
C GLU A 8 -5.54 -5.47 13.93
N SER A 9 -5.27 -6.10 12.80
CA SER A 9 -4.09 -6.94 12.60
C SER A 9 -3.10 -6.21 11.70
N LYS A 10 -1.88 -5.99 12.21
CA LYS A 10 -0.79 -5.43 11.41
C LYS A 10 -0.45 -6.38 10.26
N ARG A 11 -0.15 -5.79 9.11
CA ARG A 11 0.20 -6.49 7.87
C ARG A 11 1.42 -5.82 7.26
N SER A 12 2.08 -6.54 6.37
CA SER A 12 3.14 -6.00 5.53
C SER A 12 3.15 -6.81 4.24
N GLU A 13 2.13 -6.58 3.42
CA GLU A 13 1.87 -7.37 2.22
C GLU A 13 1.69 -6.44 1.02
N PHE A 14 2.29 -6.78 -0.12
CA PHE A 14 2.00 -6.13 -1.38
C PHE A 14 0.90 -6.90 -2.09
N ARG A 15 -0.08 -6.18 -2.62
CA ARG A 15 -1.18 -6.73 -3.41
C ARG A 15 -1.55 -5.77 -4.53
N LYS A 16 -2.14 -6.28 -5.60
CA LYS A 16 -2.74 -5.44 -6.65
C LYS A 16 -4.24 -5.30 -6.42
N ASN A 17 -4.77 -4.11 -6.66
CA ASN A 17 -6.22 -3.91 -6.74
C ASN A 17 -6.76 -4.67 -7.98
N LYS A 18 -7.95 -5.27 -7.88
CA LYS A 18 -8.57 -6.00 -8.99
C LYS A 18 -9.16 -5.09 -10.06
N ILE A 19 -9.66 -3.92 -9.66
CA ILE A 19 -10.37 -2.98 -10.54
C ILE A 19 -9.36 -2.08 -11.25
N THR A 20 -8.47 -1.43 -10.48
CA THR A 20 -7.55 -0.43 -11.04
C THR A 20 -6.23 -1.05 -11.48
N GLU A 21 -5.98 -2.31 -11.15
CA GLU A 21 -4.72 -3.05 -11.38
C GLU A 21 -3.46 -2.42 -10.75
N HIS A 22 -3.61 -1.30 -10.05
CA HIS A 22 -2.52 -0.63 -9.38
C HIS A 22 -2.05 -1.43 -8.15
N PRO A 23 -0.72 -1.47 -7.94
CA PRO A 23 -0.16 -2.07 -6.74
C PRO A 23 -0.45 -1.24 -5.49
N ALA A 24 -0.57 -1.94 -4.36
CA ALA A 24 -0.84 -1.36 -3.06
C ALA A 24 -0.04 -2.08 -1.97
N TYR A 25 0.42 -1.32 -0.99
CA TYR A 25 1.02 -1.86 0.21
C TYR A 25 -0.01 -1.91 1.34
N ILE A 26 -0.34 -3.12 1.79
CA ILE A 26 -1.27 -3.38 2.87
C ILE A 26 -0.52 -3.41 4.20
N PHE A 27 -0.80 -2.43 5.06
CA PHE A 27 -0.15 -2.29 6.37
C PHE A 27 -1.02 -2.75 7.55
N ALA A 28 -2.34 -2.89 7.35
CA ALA A 28 -3.23 -3.44 8.37
C ALA A 28 -4.51 -4.05 7.77
N LYS A 29 -5.16 -4.91 8.54
CA LYS A 29 -6.50 -5.46 8.25
C LYS A 29 -7.41 -5.26 9.45
N ILE A 30 -8.61 -4.73 9.21
CA ILE A 30 -9.68 -4.54 10.19
C ILE A 30 -10.92 -5.24 9.65
N GLY A 31 -11.30 -6.37 10.25
CA GLY A 31 -12.38 -7.23 9.76
C GLY A 31 -12.19 -7.63 8.30
N ASN A 32 -13.08 -7.16 7.42
CA ASN A 32 -13.04 -7.42 5.97
C ASN A 32 -12.43 -6.29 5.14
N LYS A 33 -11.78 -5.31 5.78
CA LYS A 33 -11.11 -4.19 5.09
C LYS A 33 -9.60 -4.24 5.30
N TYR A 34 -8.87 -3.91 4.24
CA TYR A 34 -7.46 -3.60 4.31
C TYR A 34 -7.25 -2.10 4.41
N LYS A 35 -6.33 -1.67 5.26
CA LYS A 35 -5.71 -0.34 5.20
C LYS A 35 -4.48 -0.44 4.31
N TYR A 36 -4.34 0.47 3.35
CA TYR A 36 -3.29 0.39 2.35
C TYR A 36 -2.76 1.75 1.92
N ILE A 37 -1.59 1.71 1.26
CA ILE A 37 -0.98 2.84 0.55
C ILE A 37 -0.91 2.44 -0.92
N GLY A 38 -1.44 3.29 -1.82
CA GLY A 38 -1.35 3.08 -3.25
C GLY A 38 0.08 3.33 -3.77
N LEU A 39 0.51 2.51 -4.73
CA LEU A 39 1.78 2.67 -5.44
C LEU A 39 1.51 3.05 -6.90
N THR A 40 2.34 3.93 -7.45
CA THR A 40 2.19 4.46 -8.81
C THR A 40 3.55 4.79 -9.42
N HIS A 41 3.60 4.98 -10.74
CA HIS A 41 4.76 5.54 -11.44
C HIS A 41 4.69 7.06 -11.62
N ALA A 42 3.55 7.67 -11.31
CA ALA A 42 3.37 9.12 -11.40
C ALA A 42 3.90 9.84 -10.14
N ASP A 43 4.63 10.93 -10.35
CA ASP A 43 5.11 11.82 -9.29
C ASP A 43 3.98 12.66 -8.67
N ILE A 44 2.91 12.95 -9.43
CA ILE A 44 1.71 13.64 -8.97
C ILE A 44 0.47 12.79 -9.28
N THR A 45 -0.46 12.71 -8.33
CA THR A 45 -1.77 12.08 -8.56
C THR A 45 -2.85 12.90 -7.88
N ASP A 46 -3.92 13.23 -8.60
CA ASP A 46 -5.03 14.05 -8.10
C ASP A 46 -4.58 15.40 -7.52
N GLY A 47 -3.58 16.04 -8.14
CA GLY A 47 -2.99 17.30 -7.68
C GLY A 47 -2.08 17.18 -6.44
N VAL A 48 -1.84 15.97 -5.94
CA VAL A 48 -1.01 15.72 -4.76
C VAL A 48 0.33 15.10 -5.17
N ARG A 49 1.44 15.67 -4.68
CA ARG A 49 2.79 15.10 -4.87
C ARG A 49 2.94 13.78 -4.10
N ASN A 50 3.31 12.73 -4.82
CA ASN A 50 3.61 11.42 -4.28
C ASN A 50 5.04 11.35 -3.73
N ILE A 51 5.26 10.39 -2.84
CA ILE A 51 6.55 10.20 -2.19
C ILE A 51 7.39 9.26 -3.04
N LYS A 52 8.49 9.80 -3.60
CA LYS A 52 9.43 9.01 -4.39
C LYS A 52 10.09 7.91 -3.55
N LEU A 53 10.04 6.69 -4.08
CA LEU A 53 10.74 5.55 -3.50
C LEU A 53 12.16 5.48 -4.05
N ASP A 54 13.10 5.07 -3.21
CA ASP A 54 14.50 4.90 -3.62
C ASP A 54 14.64 3.67 -4.53
N LYS A 55 13.81 2.65 -4.29
CA LYS A 55 13.73 1.46 -5.13
C LYS A 55 12.29 1.03 -5.37
N ASN A 56 12.02 0.59 -6.60
CA ASN A 56 10.74 -0.04 -6.92
C ASN A 56 10.56 -1.31 -6.06
N PRO A 57 9.43 -1.43 -5.32
CA PRO A 57 9.18 -2.62 -4.52
C PRO A 57 9.05 -3.89 -5.36
N ASN A 58 8.68 -3.76 -6.64
CA ASN A 58 8.69 -4.84 -7.61
C ASN A 58 10.12 -5.12 -8.10
N PRO A 59 10.73 -6.27 -7.77
CA PRO A 59 12.12 -6.55 -8.12
C PRO A 59 12.37 -6.70 -9.62
N THR A 60 11.35 -6.97 -10.43
CA THR A 60 11.48 -7.12 -11.89
C THR A 60 11.34 -5.79 -12.63
N ASP A 61 10.92 -4.74 -11.94
CA ASP A 61 10.66 -3.43 -12.52
C ASP A 61 11.73 -2.43 -12.08
N LYS A 62 12.43 -1.86 -13.06
CA LYS A 62 13.52 -0.91 -12.85
C LYS A 62 13.06 0.54 -12.89
N SER A 63 11.79 0.79 -13.21
CA SER A 63 11.23 2.13 -13.29
C SER A 63 11.06 2.75 -11.90
N THR A 64 10.98 4.08 -11.86
CA THR A 64 10.77 4.81 -10.60
C THR A 64 9.36 4.54 -10.09
N ALA A 65 9.24 4.24 -8.81
CA ALA A 65 7.95 4.08 -8.14
C ALA A 65 7.75 5.16 -7.08
N TYR A 66 6.49 5.47 -6.83
CA TYR A 66 6.05 6.44 -5.84
C TYR A 66 4.98 5.84 -4.95
N ALA A 67 4.97 6.22 -3.69
CA ALA A 67 3.91 5.92 -2.73
C ALA A 67 2.98 7.13 -2.59
N LYS A 68 1.67 6.89 -2.66
CA LYS A 68 0.69 7.93 -2.35
C LYS A 68 0.86 8.40 -0.89
N PRO A 69 0.78 9.70 -0.61
CA PRO A 69 1.04 10.24 0.73
C PRO A 69 -0.15 10.08 1.69
N LYS A 70 -1.28 9.53 1.21
CA LYS A 70 -2.49 9.25 1.99
C LYS A 70 -2.71 7.75 2.07
N THR A 71 -3.28 7.32 3.19
CA THR A 71 -3.72 5.93 3.37
C THR A 71 -5.20 5.79 3.05
N ASP A 72 -5.57 4.64 2.51
CA ASP A 72 -6.93 4.33 2.09
C ASP A 72 -7.41 2.99 2.67
N LYS A 73 -8.71 2.71 2.53
CA LYS A 73 -9.33 1.47 2.98
C LYS A 73 -10.21 0.87 1.89
N ALA A 74 -10.03 -0.42 1.62
CA ALA A 74 -10.84 -1.17 0.65
C ALA A 74 -11.13 -2.59 1.16
N ARG A 75 -12.10 -3.29 0.57
CA ARG A 75 -12.46 -4.65 1.03
C ARG A 75 -11.34 -5.61 0.68
N THR A 76 -11.16 -6.66 1.48
CA THR A 76 -10.12 -7.66 1.20
C THR A 76 -10.30 -8.34 -0.15
N ASN A 77 -11.54 -8.47 -0.60
CA ASN A 77 -11.89 -9.12 -1.87
C ASN A 77 -11.59 -8.24 -3.09
N ASP A 78 -11.31 -6.94 -2.89
CA ASP A 78 -10.93 -6.02 -3.97
C ASP A 78 -9.46 -6.18 -4.36
N PHE A 79 -8.70 -7.02 -3.64
CA PHE A 79 -7.28 -7.25 -3.89
C PHE A 79 -7.03 -8.66 -4.43
N LYS A 80 -6.06 -8.76 -5.33
CA LYS A 80 -5.49 -10.02 -5.81
C LYS A 80 -4.66 -10.69 -4.70
N GLN A 81 -4.06 -11.82 -5.03
CA GLN A 81 -3.14 -12.53 -4.15
C GLN A 81 -1.92 -11.67 -3.76
N LYS A 82 -1.25 -12.07 -2.68
CA LYS A 82 -0.04 -11.38 -2.20
C LYS A 82 1.12 -11.56 -3.18
N GLU A 83 1.86 -10.48 -3.40
CA GLU A 83 3.12 -10.49 -4.13
C GLU A 83 4.24 -10.89 -3.16
N LYS A 84 4.75 -12.11 -3.29
CA LYS A 84 5.71 -12.70 -2.32
C LYS A 84 7.12 -12.11 -2.41
N THR A 85 7.51 -11.64 -3.59
CA THR A 85 8.88 -11.16 -3.87
C THR A 85 9.04 -9.66 -3.66
N TRP A 86 7.93 -8.93 -3.55
CA TRP A 86 7.95 -7.48 -3.44
C TRP A 86 8.36 -7.05 -2.04
N LYS A 87 9.23 -6.04 -1.98
CA LYS A 87 9.73 -5.50 -0.71
C LYS A 87 10.17 -4.05 -0.85
N PHE A 88 9.88 -3.24 0.15
CA PHE A 88 10.52 -1.93 0.28
C PHE A 88 11.99 -2.07 0.63
N SER A 89 12.79 -1.13 0.14
CA SER A 89 14.16 -0.91 0.63
C SER A 89 14.16 -0.48 2.11
N LYS A 90 15.33 -0.52 2.76
CA LYS A 90 15.43 -0.12 4.18
C LYS A 90 15.04 1.35 4.39
N SER A 91 15.49 2.24 3.51
CA SER A 91 15.17 3.67 3.54
C SER A 91 13.70 3.95 3.23
N ASP A 92 13.11 3.23 2.26
CA ASP A 92 11.70 3.42 1.92
C ASP A 92 10.76 2.97 3.03
N LYS A 93 11.12 1.95 3.83
CA LYS A 93 10.32 1.56 5.00
C LYS A 93 10.11 2.71 5.99
N GLU A 94 11.10 3.57 6.18
CA GLU A 94 10.95 4.74 7.06
C GLU A 94 9.97 5.76 6.49
N LYS A 95 10.02 6.02 5.17
CA LYS A 95 9.07 6.89 4.47
C LYS A 95 7.64 6.34 4.62
N ILE A 96 7.46 5.05 4.39
CA ILE A 96 6.16 4.37 4.51
C ILE A 96 5.63 4.43 5.94
N ASN A 97 6.49 4.21 6.95
CA ASN A 97 6.10 4.32 8.35
C ASN A 97 5.65 5.73 8.72
N LYS A 98 6.26 6.78 8.14
CA LYS A 98 5.81 8.18 8.33
C LYS A 98 4.41 8.40 7.75
N ILE A 99 4.09 7.80 6.60
CA ILE A 99 2.75 7.87 5.99
C ILE A 99 1.71 7.18 6.89
N ILE A 100 2.04 6.00 7.43
CA ILE A 100 1.11 5.20 8.25
C ILE A 100 0.80 5.89 9.59
N LYS A 101 1.76 6.63 10.15
CA LYS A 101 1.62 7.32 11.45
C LYS A 101 0.94 8.69 11.34
N LYS A 102 0.80 9.23 10.14
CA LYS A 102 0.19 10.53 9.87
C LYS A 102 -1.33 10.43 9.88
#